data_AF-A0A2G5HPH7-F1
#
_entry.id   AF-A0A2G5HPH7-F1
#
_cell.length_a   1.000
_cell.length_b   1.000
_cell.length_c   1.000
_cell.angle_alpha   90.00
_cell.angle_beta   90.00
_cell.angle_gamma   90.00
#
_symmetry.space_group_name_H-M   'P 1'
#
loop_
_entity.id
_entity.type
_entity.pdbx_description
1 polymer ?
#
loop_
_entity_poly.entity_id
_entity_poly.type
_entity_poly.pdbx_seq_one_letter_code
_entity_poly.pdbx_strand_id
1 'polypeptide(L)'
;MARGQHGSHGNGENAPLLSTHNSSHRVTHTFADGIAHEGESGRHGFHPAQFLSIVARSSSRVSAAVNLLWPFVIVAIVLNYVTDAHLWIFATSYLAMIPAANLLGFAGQEFARKMPKVAGILIETTFGSIVEIALFVILIVKHEPQDGEGEGNGDEGNLIPIIQAAILGSILTNLLLCLGLCFVAAGVRKHTQNQKFHSVVSEVGSGLLLVAAFGLLIPSAFYSALKSETVSALHEHFTRDTLENDILRISQYTSIILIIAYGLYLLYSCTSAHSIFDEVIEQDEHADEDHHEDMAKPKLTMTEALMAIAIAIVFVVILLVILVAQIEPVVESGVPDQFLGLILLPLVEKAAEHLTSIDEAWDGVINVALYHCIGPSIQTALFNAPLVVLVGWALGKPMDLNFEIFMIVLLVLSILVVGNFLRDQESNWLEGSLLVVVYVIIAIASYYYPNPDVATSNGLEGVVSQNITIPLELYKQLIALPVAHGEL
;
A
#
# COMPACT_ATOMS: atom_id res chain seq x y z
N MET A 1 -19.78 -75.23 -50.72
CA MET A 1 -18.57 -75.91 -50.18
C MET A 1 -17.49 -74.83 -50.06
N ALA A 2 -17.37 -74.14 -48.93
CA ALA A 2 -16.67 -74.53 -47.70
C ALA A 2 -15.18 -74.09 -47.68
N ARG A 3 -14.89 -73.18 -46.73
CA ARG A 3 -13.60 -72.83 -46.07
C ARG A 3 -12.51 -72.15 -46.92
N GLY A 4 -11.75 -71.16 -46.43
CA GLY A 4 -11.47 -70.72 -45.05
C GLY A 4 -10.77 -69.34 -44.98
N GLN A 5 -10.66 -68.83 -43.75
CA GLN A 5 -10.53 -67.42 -43.32
C GLN A 5 -9.09 -66.85 -43.15
N HIS A 6 -9.04 -65.51 -43.17
CA HIS A 6 -8.28 -64.53 -42.34
C HIS A 6 -6.73 -64.48 -42.26
N GLY A 7 -6.21 -63.25 -42.43
CA GLY A 7 -4.90 -62.78 -41.94
C GLY A 7 -4.65 -61.29 -42.25
N SER A 8 -4.52 -60.47 -41.20
CA SER A 8 -4.45 -59.00 -41.10
C SER A 8 -3.39 -58.25 -41.92
N HIS A 9 -3.74 -57.02 -42.36
CA HIS A 9 -2.84 -55.98 -42.85
C HIS A 9 -2.01 -55.36 -41.70
N GLY A 10 -0.75 -55.00 -42.00
CA GLY A 10 0.05 -54.07 -41.22
C GLY A 10 0.93 -53.27 -42.18
N ASN A 11 0.78 -51.94 -42.21
CA ASN A 11 1.64 -51.04 -42.99
C ASN A 11 1.94 -49.81 -42.12
N GLY A 12 3.18 -49.74 -41.65
CA GLY A 12 3.72 -48.66 -40.82
C GLY A 12 4.27 -47.50 -41.66
N GLU A 13 4.30 -46.34 -41.03
CA GLU A 13 4.35 -44.98 -41.59
C GLU A 13 5.68 -44.56 -42.24
N ASN A 14 5.57 -43.62 -43.19
CA ASN A 14 6.65 -42.88 -43.83
C ASN A 14 7.04 -41.65 -43.00
N ALA A 15 8.34 -41.48 -42.73
CA ALA A 15 8.94 -40.19 -42.38
C ALA A 15 10.21 -39.98 -43.25
N PRO A 16 10.43 -38.81 -43.87
CA PRO A 16 11.64 -38.56 -44.65
C PRO A 16 12.79 -38.03 -43.77
N LEU A 17 13.97 -38.55 -44.07
CA LEU A 17 15.26 -38.32 -43.41
C LEU A 17 15.82 -36.90 -43.68
N LEU A 18 16.30 -36.24 -42.63
CA LEU A 18 17.09 -34.99 -42.70
C LEU A 18 18.58 -35.30 -42.93
N SER A 19 19.21 -34.56 -43.85
CA SER A 19 20.60 -34.69 -44.27
C SER A 19 21.60 -34.18 -43.23
N THR A 20 22.58 -35.01 -42.90
CA THR A 20 23.76 -34.67 -42.09
C THR A 20 24.78 -33.89 -42.92
N HIS A 21 25.08 -32.66 -42.52
CA HIS A 21 26.35 -32.02 -42.86
C HIS A 21 27.05 -31.57 -41.58
N ASN A 22 28.24 -32.14 -41.36
CA ASN A 22 29.05 -32.02 -40.17
C ASN A 22 30.05 -30.87 -40.40
N SER A 23 29.95 -29.79 -39.64
CA SER A 23 31.04 -28.82 -39.47
C SER A 23 31.19 -28.50 -37.98
N SER A 24 32.25 -29.04 -37.43
CA SER A 24 32.71 -28.93 -36.06
C SER A 24 32.99 -27.48 -35.64
N HIS A 25 32.10 -26.89 -34.84
CA HIS A 25 32.46 -25.91 -33.83
C HIS A 25 32.10 -26.49 -32.47
N ARG A 26 33.12 -27.00 -31.77
CA ARG A 26 33.00 -27.54 -30.43
C ARG A 26 32.93 -26.35 -29.47
N VAL A 27 31.74 -25.83 -29.21
CA VAL A 27 31.50 -24.89 -28.12
C VAL A 27 31.56 -25.69 -26.83
N THR A 28 32.69 -25.59 -26.13
CA THR A 28 32.79 -25.99 -24.73
C THR A 28 31.87 -25.09 -23.92
N HIS A 29 30.70 -25.60 -23.55
CA HIS A 29 29.88 -24.99 -22.51
C HIS A 29 30.57 -25.21 -21.17
N THR A 30 31.46 -24.29 -20.81
CA THR A 30 31.85 -24.05 -19.42
C THR A 30 30.65 -23.42 -18.70
N PHE A 31 30.28 -24.00 -17.55
CA PHE A 31 29.17 -23.62 -16.66
C PHE A 31 29.33 -22.23 -16.00
N ALA A 32 29.85 -21.23 -16.72
CA ALA A 32 30.21 -19.92 -16.15
C ALA A 32 29.90 -18.71 -17.04
N ASP A 33 29.19 -18.84 -18.16
CA ASP A 33 28.79 -17.69 -18.98
C ASP A 33 27.39 -17.91 -19.57
N GLY A 34 26.48 -16.95 -19.38
CA GLY A 34 25.22 -16.95 -20.12
C GLY A 34 24.01 -16.25 -19.50
N ILE A 35 24.16 -15.24 -18.64
CA ILE A 35 23.06 -14.30 -18.35
C ILE A 35 23.60 -12.90 -18.58
N ALA A 36 23.33 -12.33 -19.76
CA ALA A 36 23.36 -10.87 -19.85
C ALA A 36 22.19 -10.40 -18.99
N HIS A 37 22.47 -9.92 -17.77
CA HIS A 37 21.44 -9.32 -16.93
C HIS A 37 20.80 -8.20 -17.73
N GLU A 38 19.49 -8.25 -17.93
CA GLU A 38 18.77 -7.24 -18.69
C GLU A 38 19.02 -5.85 -18.10
N GLY A 39 19.37 -5.72 -16.82
CA GLY A 39 19.76 -4.45 -16.20
C GLY A 39 21.15 -3.88 -16.55
N GLU A 40 22.01 -4.54 -17.33
CA GLU A 40 23.42 -4.10 -17.48
C GLU A 40 23.60 -2.85 -18.34
N SER A 41 24.37 -1.89 -17.80
CA SER A 41 24.68 -0.63 -18.50
C SER A 41 25.81 -0.81 -19.52
N GLY A 42 26.67 -1.81 -19.33
CA GLY A 42 27.93 -1.98 -20.08
C GLY A 42 29.01 -0.93 -19.74
N ARG A 43 28.67 0.07 -18.91
CA ARG A 43 29.57 1.12 -18.40
C ARG A 43 30.02 0.79 -16.98
N HIS A 44 31.17 1.33 -16.57
CA HIS A 44 31.71 1.13 -15.22
C HIS A 44 31.97 2.47 -14.54
N GLY A 45 31.62 2.57 -13.27
CA GLY A 45 31.80 3.78 -12.47
C GLY A 45 30.68 4.82 -12.65
N PHE A 46 30.94 6.04 -12.17
CA PHE A 46 29.95 7.11 -12.13
C PHE A 46 30.17 8.13 -13.26
N HIS A 47 29.13 8.35 -14.07
CA HIS A 47 29.17 9.29 -15.18
C HIS A 47 28.04 10.33 -15.05
N PRO A 48 28.33 11.53 -14.50
CA PRO A 48 27.30 12.47 -14.05
C PRO A 48 26.34 12.95 -15.16
N ALA A 49 26.84 13.22 -16.36
CA ALA A 49 26.00 13.71 -17.45
C ALA A 49 25.01 12.65 -17.95
N GLN A 50 25.46 11.39 -18.02
CA GLN A 50 24.60 10.27 -18.43
C GLN A 50 23.65 9.90 -17.30
N PHE A 51 24.12 9.92 -16.05
CA PHE A 51 23.29 9.76 -14.86
C PHE A 51 22.10 10.73 -14.84
N LEU A 52 22.34 12.04 -14.98
CA LEU A 52 21.25 13.03 -15.01
C LEU A 52 20.33 12.82 -16.21
N SER A 53 20.86 12.48 -17.38
CA SER A 53 20.04 12.23 -18.57
C SER A 53 19.13 11.00 -18.42
N ILE A 54 19.62 9.94 -17.80
CA ILE A 54 18.86 8.71 -17.56
C ILE A 54 17.79 8.98 -16.51
N VAL A 55 18.15 9.61 -15.39
CA VAL A 55 17.22 10.01 -14.33
C VAL A 55 16.12 10.95 -14.87
N ALA A 56 16.46 11.91 -15.72
CA ALA A 56 15.49 12.83 -16.30
C ALA A 56 14.49 12.13 -17.23
N ARG A 57 14.92 11.07 -17.93
CA ARG A 57 14.08 10.26 -18.82
C ARG A 57 13.21 9.26 -18.05
N SER A 58 13.65 8.84 -16.85
CA SER A 58 12.95 7.92 -15.96
C SER A 58 12.53 6.60 -16.65
N SER A 59 11.60 5.84 -16.05
CA SER A 59 11.04 4.60 -16.60
C SER A 59 10.21 4.87 -17.87
N SER A 60 9.23 5.77 -17.75
CA SER A 60 8.22 6.05 -18.77
C SER A 60 8.08 7.53 -19.11
N ARG A 61 7.33 7.85 -20.17
CA ARG A 61 7.05 9.25 -20.54
C ARG A 61 6.26 9.98 -19.46
N VAL A 62 5.33 9.29 -18.81
CA VAL A 62 4.54 9.85 -17.71
C VAL A 62 5.43 10.11 -16.50
N SER A 63 6.29 9.14 -16.17
CA SER A 63 7.30 9.26 -15.12
C SER A 63 8.29 10.40 -15.40
N ALA A 64 8.71 10.59 -16.67
CA ALA A 64 9.54 11.72 -17.08
C ALA A 64 8.83 13.07 -16.92
N ALA A 65 7.52 13.13 -17.16
CA ALA A 65 6.75 14.37 -17.01
C ALA A 65 6.69 14.83 -15.55
N VAL A 66 6.69 13.90 -14.59
CA VAL A 66 6.75 14.20 -13.15
C VAL A 66 8.03 14.94 -12.78
N ASN A 67 9.14 14.75 -13.50
CA ASN A 67 10.37 15.49 -13.25
C ASN A 67 10.21 17.02 -13.47
N LEU A 68 9.13 17.48 -14.13
CA LEU A 68 8.78 18.90 -14.17
C LEU A 68 8.49 19.48 -12.78
N LEU A 69 8.14 18.64 -11.80
CA LEU A 69 7.78 19.05 -10.44
C LEU A 69 8.98 19.24 -9.50
N TRP A 70 10.22 18.91 -9.91
CA TRP A 70 11.42 19.12 -9.08
C TRP A 70 11.60 20.54 -8.51
N PRO A 71 11.21 21.64 -9.20
CA PRO A 71 11.24 22.98 -8.62
C PRO A 71 10.42 23.11 -7.33
N PHE A 72 9.35 22.33 -7.15
CA PHE A 72 8.56 22.34 -5.92
C PHE A 72 9.35 21.86 -4.71
N VAL A 73 10.38 21.02 -4.89
CA VAL A 73 11.27 20.59 -3.79
C VAL A 73 11.99 21.79 -3.18
N ILE A 74 12.55 22.65 -4.04
CA ILE A 74 13.24 23.87 -3.60
C ILE A 74 12.25 24.83 -2.96
N VAL A 75 11.08 25.01 -3.57
CA VAL A 75 10.02 25.89 -3.05
C VAL A 75 9.55 25.42 -1.67
N ALA A 76 9.28 24.13 -1.49
CA ALA A 76 8.83 23.56 -0.21
C ALA A 76 9.87 23.78 0.89
N ILE A 77 11.14 23.52 0.61
CA ILE A 77 12.24 23.74 1.57
C ILE A 77 12.35 25.22 1.93
N VAL A 78 12.33 26.12 0.94
CA VAL A 78 12.44 27.57 1.18
C VAL A 78 11.24 28.09 1.96
N LEU A 79 10.01 27.73 1.57
CA LEU A 79 8.80 28.17 2.27
C LEU A 79 8.78 27.71 3.73
N ASN A 80 9.25 26.48 4.00
CA ASN A 80 9.35 25.95 5.36
C ASN A 80 10.27 26.78 6.28
N TYR A 81 11.25 27.50 5.75
CA TYR A 81 12.16 28.34 6.55
C TYR A 81 11.82 29.83 6.54
N VAL A 82 11.06 30.30 5.55
CA VAL A 82 10.86 31.74 5.29
C VAL A 82 9.46 32.21 5.68
N THR A 83 8.48 31.31 5.72
CA THR A 83 7.07 31.68 5.89
C THR A 83 6.38 30.77 6.92
N ASP A 84 5.35 31.29 7.57
CA ASP A 84 4.43 30.51 8.42
C ASP A 84 3.16 30.11 7.67
N ALA A 85 3.25 29.99 6.34
CA ALA A 85 2.13 29.72 5.46
C ALA A 85 1.85 28.20 5.39
N HIS A 86 1.38 27.62 6.49
CA HIS A 86 1.27 26.16 6.69
C HIS A 86 0.62 25.39 5.54
N LEU A 87 -0.52 25.87 5.02
CA LEU A 87 -1.22 25.25 3.89
C LEU A 87 -0.39 25.23 2.60
N TRP A 88 0.37 26.29 2.33
CA TRP A 88 1.23 26.36 1.16
C TRP A 88 2.47 25.50 1.33
N ILE A 89 3.02 25.40 2.54
CA ILE A 89 4.12 24.47 2.86
C ILE A 89 3.64 23.03 2.66
N PHE A 90 2.45 22.67 3.13
CA PHE A 90 1.86 21.35 2.90
C PHE A 90 1.64 21.08 1.42
N ALA A 91 0.96 21.97 0.69
CA ALA A 91 0.65 21.77 -0.73
C ALA A 91 1.92 21.66 -1.60
N THR A 92 2.93 22.48 -1.33
CA THR A 92 4.19 22.44 -2.09
C THR A 92 5.05 21.23 -1.74
N SER A 93 5.11 20.81 -0.46
CA SER A 93 5.80 19.57 -0.06
C SER A 93 5.10 18.32 -0.59
N TYR A 94 3.77 18.33 -0.65
CA TYR A 94 2.96 17.27 -1.27
C TYR A 94 3.28 17.12 -2.77
N LEU A 95 3.29 18.21 -3.53
CA LEU A 95 3.67 18.18 -4.96
C LEU A 95 5.14 17.80 -5.17
N ALA A 96 6.03 18.25 -4.28
CA ALA A 96 7.45 17.94 -4.30
C ALA A 96 7.75 16.45 -4.03
N MET A 97 6.87 15.75 -3.33
CA MET A 97 7.04 14.33 -3.01
C MET A 97 6.94 13.44 -4.26
N ILE A 98 6.06 13.80 -5.21
CA ILE A 98 5.80 13.01 -6.42
C ILE A 98 7.10 12.73 -7.22
N PRO A 99 7.92 13.74 -7.60
CA PRO A 99 9.19 13.47 -8.30
C PRO A 99 10.24 12.75 -7.45
N ALA A 100 10.24 12.96 -6.13
CA ALA A 100 11.18 12.29 -5.24
C ALA A 100 10.88 10.79 -5.09
N ALA A 101 9.59 10.45 -4.90
CA ALA A 101 9.11 9.07 -4.90
C ALA A 101 9.33 8.41 -6.26
N ASN A 102 9.11 9.14 -7.36
CA ASN A 102 9.33 8.63 -8.72
C ASN A 102 10.80 8.28 -8.97
N LEU A 103 11.72 9.13 -8.51
CA LEU A 103 13.16 8.82 -8.56
C LEU A 103 13.51 7.57 -7.76
N LEU A 104 12.91 7.40 -6.56
CA LEU A 104 13.14 6.24 -5.72
C LEU A 104 12.64 4.95 -6.38
N GLY A 105 11.42 4.96 -6.93
CA GLY A 105 10.85 3.82 -7.66
C GLY A 105 11.70 3.43 -8.87
N PHE A 106 12.02 4.39 -9.73
CA PHE A 106 12.88 4.15 -10.90
C PHE A 106 14.26 3.60 -10.52
N ALA A 107 14.92 4.19 -9.52
CA ALA A 107 16.23 3.73 -9.09
C ALA A 107 16.17 2.34 -8.42
N GLY A 108 15.09 2.04 -7.70
CA GLY A 108 14.80 0.72 -7.13
C GLY A 108 14.66 -0.34 -8.22
N GLN A 109 13.92 -0.06 -9.29
CA GLN A 109 13.77 -0.94 -10.45
C GLN A 109 15.10 -1.20 -11.18
N GLU A 110 15.87 -0.15 -11.47
CA GLU A 110 17.19 -0.28 -12.10
C GLU A 110 18.17 -1.09 -11.25
N PHE A 111 18.02 -1.06 -9.93
CA PHE A 111 18.79 -1.88 -9.01
C PHE A 111 18.27 -3.33 -8.96
N ALA A 112 16.95 -3.54 -8.91
CA ALA A 112 16.32 -4.86 -8.89
C ALA A 112 16.66 -5.68 -10.14
N ARG A 113 16.65 -5.06 -11.33
CA ARG A 113 17.02 -5.70 -12.62
C ARG A 113 18.46 -6.22 -12.69
N LYS A 114 19.32 -5.80 -11.77
CA LYS A 114 20.74 -6.25 -11.66
C LYS A 114 20.93 -7.38 -10.67
N MET A 115 19.89 -7.74 -9.92
CA MET A 115 19.91 -8.80 -8.93
C MET A 115 19.40 -10.12 -9.53
N PRO A 116 19.69 -11.27 -8.90
CA PRO A 116 18.97 -12.50 -9.21
C PRO A 116 17.46 -12.26 -9.08
N LYS A 117 16.66 -12.81 -10.01
CA LYS A 117 15.23 -12.50 -10.18
C LYS A 117 14.43 -12.44 -8.87
N VAL A 118 14.57 -13.46 -8.02
CA VAL A 118 13.94 -13.54 -6.68
C VAL A 118 14.29 -12.35 -5.79
N ALA A 119 15.59 -12.05 -5.70
CA ALA A 119 16.07 -10.96 -4.89
C ALA A 119 15.64 -9.62 -5.49
N GLY A 120 15.65 -9.51 -6.82
CA GLY A 120 15.14 -8.35 -7.56
C GLY A 120 13.70 -8.02 -7.17
N ILE A 121 12.79 -8.99 -7.28
CA ILE A 121 11.37 -8.82 -6.93
C ILE A 121 11.18 -8.37 -5.48
N LEU A 122 11.86 -9.03 -4.53
CA LEU A 122 11.79 -8.64 -3.11
C LEU A 122 12.31 -7.23 -2.86
N ILE A 123 13.43 -6.90 -3.50
CA ILE A 123 14.09 -5.60 -3.36
C ILE A 123 13.24 -4.48 -3.96
N GLU A 124 12.65 -4.71 -5.12
CA GLU A 124 11.71 -3.78 -5.76
C GLU A 124 10.50 -3.51 -4.87
N THR A 125 9.86 -4.58 -4.39
CA THR A 125 8.71 -4.46 -3.48
C THR A 125 9.09 -3.72 -2.19
N THR A 126 10.28 -3.99 -1.66
CA THR A 126 10.80 -3.30 -0.47
C THR A 126 11.00 -1.80 -0.75
N PHE A 127 11.66 -1.45 -1.86
CA PHE A 127 11.92 -0.05 -2.22
C PHE A 127 10.65 0.75 -2.49
N GLY A 128 9.63 0.13 -3.10
CA GLY A 128 8.31 0.74 -3.25
C GLY A 128 7.72 1.15 -1.91
N SER A 129 7.69 0.23 -0.94
CA SER A 129 7.16 0.52 0.40
C SER A 129 8.08 1.35 1.30
N ILE A 130 9.29 1.77 0.88
CA ILE A 130 10.14 2.62 1.75
C ILE A 130 9.48 3.96 2.05
N VAL A 131 8.78 4.57 1.08
CA VAL A 131 8.11 5.86 1.28
C VAL A 131 7.01 5.72 2.34
N GLU A 132 6.23 4.65 2.27
CA GLU A 132 5.20 4.25 3.25
C GLU A 132 5.76 4.07 4.65
N ILE A 133 6.79 3.23 4.76
CA ILE A 133 7.43 2.90 6.04
C ILE A 133 8.03 4.16 6.65
N ALA A 134 8.69 5.00 5.84
CA ALA A 134 9.26 6.27 6.31
C ALA A 134 8.16 7.21 6.81
N LEU A 135 7.04 7.32 6.09
CA LEU A 135 5.88 8.13 6.50
C LEU A 135 5.34 7.65 7.86
N PHE A 136 5.06 6.35 8.01
CA PHE A 136 4.55 5.80 9.27
C PHE A 136 5.52 5.97 10.44
N VAL A 137 6.82 5.75 10.21
CA VAL A 137 7.84 5.96 11.25
C VAL A 137 7.91 7.44 11.64
N ILE A 138 7.88 8.37 10.68
CA ILE A 138 7.91 9.81 10.97
C ILE A 138 6.65 10.23 11.73
N LEU A 139 5.47 9.76 11.34
CA LEU A 139 4.21 10.03 12.03
C LEU A 139 4.25 9.52 13.48
N ILE A 140 4.70 8.28 13.71
CA ILE A 140 4.86 7.75 15.07
C ILE A 140 5.90 8.53 15.85
N VAL A 141 7.03 8.89 15.27
CA VAL A 141 8.08 9.65 15.98
C VAL A 141 7.58 11.04 16.35
N LYS A 142 6.76 11.67 15.49
CA LYS A 142 6.17 12.99 15.72
C LYS A 142 4.99 12.99 16.68
N HIS A 143 4.30 11.87 16.83
CA HIS A 143 3.20 11.76 17.78
C HIS A 143 3.70 12.03 19.21
N GLU A 144 3.19 13.07 19.86
CA GLU A 144 3.48 13.34 21.27
C GLU A 144 2.41 12.69 22.16
N PRO A 145 2.79 11.89 23.16
CA PRO A 145 1.82 11.32 24.10
C PRO A 145 1.12 12.44 24.87
N GLN A 146 -0.20 12.31 25.09
CA GLN A 146 -0.94 13.12 26.07
C GLN A 146 -0.44 12.81 27.48
N ASP A 147 0.68 13.41 27.90
CA ASP A 147 1.02 13.50 29.31
C ASP A 147 0.16 14.64 29.90
N GLY A 148 -0.81 14.26 30.74
CA GLY A 148 -1.91 15.12 31.23
C GLY A 148 -1.54 16.28 32.17
N GLU A 149 -0.60 17.16 31.79
CA GLU A 149 -0.30 18.42 32.49
C GLU A 149 -0.14 19.65 31.56
N GLY A 150 -0.66 19.60 30.34
CA GLY A 150 -0.75 20.77 29.45
C GLY A 150 -2.16 21.39 29.44
N GLU A 151 -2.28 22.67 29.77
CA GLU A 151 -3.51 23.49 29.62
C GLU A 151 -3.86 23.78 28.12
N GLY A 152 -3.74 22.77 27.24
CA GLY A 152 -4.22 22.81 25.86
C GLY A 152 -5.59 22.16 25.75
N ASN A 153 -6.41 22.59 24.79
CA ASN A 153 -7.67 21.89 24.50
C ASN A 153 -7.34 20.44 24.07
N GLY A 154 -8.14 19.49 24.55
CA GLY A 154 -7.90 18.05 24.33
C GLY A 154 -7.75 17.66 22.85
N ASP A 155 -6.88 16.67 22.62
CA ASP A 155 -6.55 16.01 21.35
C ASP A 155 -5.62 16.71 20.33
N GLU A 156 -5.09 17.91 20.61
CA GLU A 156 -4.00 18.50 19.80
C GLU A 156 -2.72 17.60 19.86
N GLY A 157 -2.43 16.85 18.79
CA GLY A 157 -1.22 16.02 18.63
C GLY A 157 -1.42 14.50 18.47
N ASN A 158 -2.66 14.00 18.47
CA ASN A 158 -2.93 12.57 18.27
C ASN A 158 -2.88 12.16 16.78
N LEU A 159 -1.72 11.69 16.33
CA LEU A 159 -1.51 11.23 14.95
C LEU A 159 -1.90 9.75 14.73
N ILE A 160 -2.30 9.02 15.78
CA ILE A 160 -2.63 7.58 15.68
C ILE A 160 -3.80 7.33 14.71
N PRO A 161 -4.94 8.08 14.76
CA PRO A 161 -6.02 7.89 13.81
C PRO A 161 -5.59 8.16 12.37
N ILE A 162 -4.69 9.12 12.15
CA ILE A 162 -4.16 9.46 10.82
C ILE A 162 -3.30 8.31 10.28
N ILE A 163 -2.44 7.71 11.13
CA ILE A 163 -1.63 6.54 10.75
C ILE A 163 -2.54 5.35 10.41
N GLN A 164 -3.54 5.10 11.24
CA GLN A 164 -4.52 4.03 11.04
C GLN A 164 -5.29 4.22 9.72
N ALA A 165 -5.75 5.44 9.46
CA ALA A 165 -6.41 5.78 8.21
C ALA A 165 -5.46 5.64 7.01
N ALA A 166 -4.20 6.03 7.13
CA ALA A 166 -3.20 5.90 6.07
C ALA A 166 -2.85 4.45 5.72
N ILE A 167 -2.80 3.54 6.71
CA ILE A 167 -2.65 2.10 6.46
C ILE A 167 -3.78 1.57 5.57
N LEU A 168 -5.03 1.83 5.94
CA LEU A 168 -6.18 1.34 5.17
C LEU A 168 -6.29 2.07 3.83
N GLY A 169 -5.96 3.35 3.82
CA GLY A 169 -5.97 4.20 2.64
C GLY A 169 -4.96 3.74 1.58
N SER A 170 -3.78 3.28 1.98
CA SER A 170 -2.78 2.68 1.07
C SER A 170 -3.33 1.44 0.37
N ILE A 171 -3.95 0.53 1.13
CA ILE A 171 -4.61 -0.66 0.56
C ILE A 171 -5.76 -0.26 -0.39
N LEU A 172 -6.64 0.65 0.04
CA LEU A 172 -7.77 1.12 -0.78
C LEU A 172 -7.31 1.82 -2.07
N THR A 173 -6.26 2.64 -1.99
CA THR A 173 -5.76 3.38 -3.14
C THR A 173 -5.13 2.44 -4.16
N ASN A 174 -4.38 1.42 -3.73
CA ASN A 174 -3.87 0.40 -4.64
C ASN A 174 -4.98 -0.42 -5.30
N LEU A 175 -5.95 -0.89 -4.51
CA LEU A 175 -7.00 -1.80 -4.98
C LEU A 175 -8.08 -1.13 -5.82
N LEU A 176 -8.44 0.12 -5.53
CA LEU A 176 -9.54 0.79 -6.22
C LEU A 176 -9.01 1.81 -7.24
N LEU A 177 -8.14 2.72 -6.81
CA LEU A 177 -7.66 3.79 -7.67
C LEU A 177 -6.65 3.26 -8.69
N CYS A 178 -5.53 2.69 -8.23
CA CYS A 178 -4.46 2.24 -9.12
C CYS A 178 -4.95 1.13 -10.05
N LEU A 179 -5.50 0.05 -9.48
CA LEU A 179 -6.06 -1.04 -10.27
C LEU A 179 -7.15 -0.56 -11.25
N GLY A 180 -8.02 0.35 -10.81
CA GLY A 180 -9.06 0.93 -11.66
C GLY A 180 -8.47 1.72 -12.83
N LEU A 181 -7.44 2.53 -12.58
CA LEU A 181 -6.71 3.27 -13.61
C LEU A 181 -5.96 2.32 -14.57
N CYS A 182 -5.37 1.23 -14.09
CA CYS A 182 -4.74 0.20 -14.92
C CYS A 182 -5.76 -0.43 -15.89
N PHE A 183 -6.95 -0.81 -15.42
CA PHE A 183 -8.01 -1.35 -16.27
C PHE A 183 -8.55 -0.33 -17.29
N VAL A 184 -8.66 0.94 -16.90
CA VAL A 184 -9.01 2.02 -17.83
C VAL A 184 -7.92 2.20 -18.89
N ALA A 185 -6.66 2.29 -18.49
CA ALA A 185 -5.52 2.48 -19.39
C ALA A 185 -5.42 1.34 -20.41
N ALA A 186 -5.43 0.09 -19.94
CA ALA A 186 -5.36 -1.09 -20.79
C ALA A 186 -6.59 -1.20 -21.72
N GLY A 187 -7.79 -0.92 -21.19
CA GLY A 187 -9.04 -1.00 -21.95
C GLY A 187 -9.22 0.10 -22.99
N VAL A 188 -8.68 1.31 -22.75
CA VAL A 188 -8.69 2.42 -23.72
C VAL A 188 -7.73 2.14 -24.88
N ARG A 189 -6.51 1.64 -24.61
CA ARG A 189 -5.55 1.31 -25.69
C ARG A 189 -6.10 0.18 -26.57
N LYS A 190 -6.65 -0.88 -25.97
CA LYS A 190 -7.17 -2.05 -26.69
C LYS A 190 -8.70 -1.99 -26.84
N HIS A 191 -9.21 -0.89 -27.41
CA HIS A 191 -10.61 -0.48 -27.66
C HIS A 191 -11.69 -1.56 -27.98
N THR A 192 -11.32 -2.82 -28.27
CA THR A 192 -12.20 -3.89 -28.75
C THR A 192 -11.99 -5.26 -28.05
N GLN A 193 -11.04 -5.42 -27.12
CA GLN A 193 -10.78 -6.72 -26.46
C GLN A 193 -10.72 -6.63 -24.92
N ASN A 194 -11.45 -7.54 -24.26
CA ASN A 194 -11.29 -7.80 -22.83
C ASN A 194 -9.85 -8.23 -22.55
N GLN A 195 -9.20 -7.59 -21.57
CA GLN A 195 -7.84 -7.96 -21.17
C GLN A 195 -7.89 -9.21 -20.31
N LYS A 196 -7.35 -10.32 -20.82
CA LYS A 196 -7.25 -11.56 -20.07
C LYS A 196 -6.03 -11.51 -19.18
N PHE A 197 -6.19 -11.85 -17.92
CA PHE A 197 -5.08 -12.02 -16.98
C PHE A 197 -5.13 -13.40 -16.34
N HIS A 198 -4.00 -13.86 -15.84
CA HIS A 198 -3.84 -15.23 -15.39
C HIS A 198 -4.56 -15.46 -14.05
N SER A 199 -5.28 -16.58 -13.93
CA SER A 199 -6.06 -16.95 -12.74
C SER A 199 -5.25 -16.96 -11.45
N VAL A 200 -3.98 -17.34 -11.56
CA VAL A 200 -3.04 -17.46 -10.44
C VAL A 200 -2.78 -16.10 -9.78
N VAL A 201 -2.64 -15.03 -10.57
CA VAL A 201 -2.47 -13.65 -10.07
C VAL A 201 -3.72 -13.19 -9.30
N SER A 202 -4.89 -13.53 -9.82
CA SER A 202 -6.19 -13.22 -9.22
C SER A 202 -6.46 -13.98 -7.92
N GLU A 203 -6.24 -15.30 -7.91
CA GLU A 203 -6.64 -16.19 -6.82
C GLU A 203 -5.77 -16.00 -5.58
N VAL A 204 -4.44 -15.96 -5.77
CA VAL A 204 -3.51 -15.77 -4.65
C VAL A 204 -3.59 -14.35 -4.12
N GLY A 205 -3.74 -13.36 -5.02
CA GLY A 205 -3.87 -11.95 -4.65
C GLY A 205 -5.09 -11.68 -3.78
N SER A 206 -6.27 -12.10 -4.24
CA SER A 206 -7.53 -11.87 -3.51
C SER A 206 -7.62 -12.70 -2.23
N GLY A 207 -7.18 -13.96 -2.25
CA GLY A 207 -7.23 -14.86 -1.09
C GLY A 207 -6.29 -14.42 0.03
N LEU A 208 -5.02 -14.12 -0.28
CA LEU A 208 -4.05 -13.67 0.72
C LEU A 208 -4.42 -12.32 1.31
N LEU A 209 -4.89 -11.39 0.47
CA LEU A 209 -5.27 -10.06 0.93
C LEU A 209 -6.51 -10.11 1.84
N LEU A 210 -7.46 -10.99 1.56
CA LEU A 210 -8.61 -11.20 2.44
C LEU A 210 -8.17 -11.75 3.81
N VAL A 211 -7.26 -12.72 3.84
CA VAL A 211 -6.70 -13.26 5.10
C VAL A 211 -5.92 -12.18 5.86
N ALA A 212 -5.12 -11.38 5.17
CA ALA A 212 -4.37 -10.27 5.75
C ALA A 212 -5.30 -9.21 6.36
N ALA A 213 -6.35 -8.83 5.62
CA ALA A 213 -7.38 -7.94 6.11
C ALA A 213 -8.06 -8.52 7.36
N PHE A 214 -8.50 -9.79 7.34
CA PHE A 214 -9.08 -10.42 8.53
C PHE A 214 -8.17 -10.31 9.77
N GLY A 215 -6.86 -10.49 9.61
CA GLY A 215 -5.91 -10.33 10.70
C GLY A 215 -5.86 -8.91 11.28
N LEU A 216 -5.87 -7.89 10.42
CA LEU A 216 -5.93 -6.48 10.83
C LEU A 216 -7.24 -6.11 11.53
N LEU A 217 -8.35 -6.79 11.23
CA LEU A 217 -9.68 -6.45 11.72
C LEU A 217 -10.01 -7.01 13.10
N ILE A 218 -9.33 -8.07 13.54
CA ILE A 218 -9.63 -8.76 14.80
C ILE A 218 -9.57 -7.79 16.01
N PRO A 219 -8.53 -6.95 16.18
CA PRO A 219 -8.45 -6.04 17.33
C PRO A 219 -9.61 -5.05 17.37
N SER A 220 -9.99 -4.47 16.22
CA SER A 220 -11.09 -3.51 16.16
C SER A 220 -12.47 -4.16 16.27
N ALA A 221 -12.64 -5.39 15.75
CA ALA A 221 -13.86 -6.18 15.96
C ALA A 221 -14.04 -6.54 17.44
N PHE A 222 -12.96 -6.91 18.13
CA PHE A 222 -12.95 -7.18 19.56
C PHE A 222 -13.35 -5.93 20.36
N TYR A 223 -12.75 -4.78 20.05
CA TYR A 223 -13.13 -3.52 20.67
C TYR A 223 -14.60 -3.18 20.45
N SER A 224 -15.06 -3.22 19.19
CA SER A 224 -16.44 -2.88 18.86
C SER A 224 -17.46 -3.81 19.51
N ALA A 225 -17.11 -5.08 19.76
CA ALA A 225 -17.99 -6.03 20.42
C ALA A 225 -18.11 -5.80 21.94
N LEU A 226 -17.06 -5.27 22.59
CA LEU A 226 -16.98 -5.17 24.05
C LEU A 226 -17.09 -3.75 24.59
N LYS A 227 -16.95 -2.71 23.76
CA LYS A 227 -17.03 -1.30 24.20
C LYS A 227 -18.33 -0.99 24.95
N SER A 228 -19.46 -1.56 24.52
CA SER A 228 -20.78 -1.36 25.13
C SER A 228 -20.99 -2.12 26.45
N GLU A 229 -20.13 -3.10 26.75
CA GLU A 229 -20.18 -3.91 27.96
C GLU A 229 -19.25 -3.35 29.07
N THR A 230 -18.53 -2.25 28.78
CA THR A 230 -17.67 -1.60 29.78
C THR A 230 -18.51 -0.92 30.87
N VAL A 231 -18.18 -1.20 32.14
CA VAL A 231 -18.91 -0.66 33.30
C VAL A 231 -18.15 0.54 33.88
N SER A 232 -18.87 1.55 34.38
CA SER A 232 -18.25 2.65 35.13
C SER A 232 -17.55 2.12 36.39
N ALA A 233 -16.46 2.78 36.77
CA ALA A 233 -15.43 2.39 37.76
C ALA A 233 -15.90 1.94 39.18
N LEU A 234 -17.20 1.85 39.45
CA LEU A 234 -17.77 1.53 40.75
C LEU A 234 -18.11 0.03 40.94
N HIS A 235 -18.11 -0.81 39.90
CA HIS A 235 -18.32 -2.26 40.02
C HIS A 235 -17.29 -3.05 39.17
N GLU A 236 -16.88 -4.23 39.66
CA GLU A 236 -15.64 -4.95 39.33
C GLU A 236 -15.32 -5.29 37.85
N HIS A 237 -13.99 -5.28 37.61
CA HIS A 237 -13.16 -6.03 36.65
C HIS A 237 -13.10 -5.67 35.15
N PHE A 238 -14.07 -4.96 34.56
CA PHE A 238 -13.97 -4.57 33.14
C PHE A 238 -14.22 -3.07 32.93
N THR A 239 -13.15 -2.28 33.09
CA THR A 239 -13.13 -0.82 32.92
C THR A 239 -12.64 -0.46 31.51
N ARG A 240 -12.86 0.79 31.07
CA ARG A 240 -12.39 1.28 29.76
C ARG A 240 -10.87 1.21 29.61
N ASP A 241 -10.14 1.66 30.62
CA ASP A 241 -8.67 1.61 30.61
C ASP A 241 -8.14 0.18 30.50
N THR A 242 -8.84 -0.80 31.09
CA THR A 242 -8.47 -2.21 30.94
C THR A 242 -8.73 -2.71 29.52
N LEU A 243 -9.84 -2.31 28.90
CA LEU A 243 -10.15 -2.65 27.51
C LEU A 243 -9.13 -2.04 26.55
N GLU A 244 -8.78 -0.76 26.68
CA GLU A 244 -7.78 -0.10 25.82
C GLU A 244 -6.39 -0.75 25.95
N ASN A 245 -5.95 -1.03 27.18
CA ASN A 245 -4.70 -1.76 27.42
C ASN A 245 -4.72 -3.18 26.83
N ASP A 246 -5.87 -3.87 26.90
CA ASP A 246 -6.03 -5.19 26.32
C ASP A 246 -6.00 -5.14 24.78
N ILE A 247 -6.64 -4.15 24.15
CA ILE A 247 -6.56 -3.95 22.68
C ILE A 247 -5.14 -3.66 22.24
N LEU A 248 -4.41 -2.82 22.98
CA LEU A 248 -3.03 -2.49 22.65
C LEU A 248 -2.17 -3.77 22.68
N ARG A 249 -2.32 -4.59 23.71
CA ARG A 249 -1.63 -5.90 23.81
C ARG A 249 -2.07 -6.86 22.70
N ILE A 250 -3.36 -6.97 22.43
CA ILE A 250 -3.89 -7.78 21.32
C ILE A 250 -3.28 -7.33 20.00
N SER A 251 -3.20 -6.02 19.74
CA SER A 251 -2.61 -5.44 18.53
C SER A 251 -1.12 -5.74 18.43
N GLN A 252 -0.37 -5.69 19.53
CA GLN A 252 1.04 -6.06 19.58
C GLN A 252 1.26 -7.54 19.24
N TYR A 253 0.52 -8.45 19.87
CA TYR A 253 0.62 -9.88 19.57
C TYR A 253 0.18 -10.21 18.14
N THR A 254 -0.91 -9.57 17.67
CA THR A 254 -1.39 -9.70 16.30
C THR A 254 -0.34 -9.23 15.31
N SER A 255 0.34 -8.12 15.59
CA SER A 255 1.41 -7.60 14.74
C SER A 255 2.59 -8.57 14.60
N ILE A 256 3.02 -9.20 15.70
CA ILE A 256 4.08 -10.23 15.65
C ILE A 256 3.66 -11.40 14.76
N ILE A 257 2.41 -11.88 14.90
CA ILE A 257 1.88 -12.99 14.10
C ILE A 257 1.79 -12.61 12.61
N LEU A 258 1.34 -11.39 12.30
CA LEU A 258 1.23 -10.89 10.93
C LEU A 258 2.60 -10.79 10.25
N ILE A 259 3.63 -10.30 10.96
CA ILE A 259 5.01 -10.26 10.41
C ILE A 259 5.54 -11.68 10.17
N ILE A 260 5.26 -12.63 11.07
CA ILE A 260 5.61 -14.04 10.83
C ILE A 260 4.88 -14.57 9.60
N ALA A 261 3.59 -14.25 9.43
CA ALA A 261 2.83 -14.62 8.25
C ALA A 261 3.40 -13.99 6.96
N TYR A 262 3.85 -12.73 7.02
CA TYR A 262 4.58 -12.11 5.90
C TYR A 262 5.90 -12.83 5.60
N GLY A 263 6.65 -13.23 6.63
CA GLY A 263 7.87 -14.02 6.46
C GLY A 263 7.59 -15.38 5.79
N LEU A 264 6.50 -16.05 6.17
CA LEU A 264 6.05 -17.28 5.52
C LEU A 264 5.60 -17.03 4.08
N TYR A 265 4.92 -15.92 3.81
CA TYR A 265 4.58 -15.47 2.46
C TYR A 265 5.83 -15.25 1.63
N LEU A 266 6.84 -14.53 2.12
CA LEU A 266 8.10 -14.32 1.41
C LEU A 266 8.82 -15.65 1.15
N LEU A 267 8.89 -16.55 2.14
CA LEU A 267 9.48 -17.87 1.98
C LEU A 267 8.74 -18.69 0.92
N TYR A 268 7.41 -18.66 0.93
CA TYR A 268 6.59 -19.32 -0.08
C TYR A 268 6.83 -18.72 -1.48
N SER A 269 6.85 -17.40 -1.59
CA SER A 269 7.13 -16.67 -2.84
C SER A 269 8.52 -16.97 -3.40
N CYS A 270 9.53 -17.13 -2.53
CA CYS A 270 10.91 -17.45 -2.94
C CYS A 270 11.16 -18.92 -3.26
N THR A 271 10.36 -19.86 -2.71
CA THR A 271 10.64 -21.31 -2.82
C THR A 271 9.64 -22.07 -3.66
N SER A 272 8.35 -21.71 -3.56
CA SER A 272 7.23 -22.58 -3.97
C SER A 272 6.37 -21.94 -5.07
N ALA A 273 6.23 -20.61 -5.09
CA ALA A 273 5.51 -19.88 -6.14
C ALA A 273 6.35 -19.65 -7.42
N HIS A 274 7.59 -20.14 -7.43
CA HIS A 274 8.63 -19.79 -8.38
C HIS A 274 8.43 -20.24 -9.82
N SER A 275 7.59 -21.24 -10.09
CA SER A 275 7.36 -21.62 -11.48
C SER A 275 6.23 -20.79 -12.07
N ILE A 276 5.03 -20.80 -11.48
CA ILE A 276 3.87 -20.30 -12.22
C ILE A 276 3.73 -18.77 -12.21
N PHE A 277 4.00 -18.08 -11.09
CA PHE A 277 3.90 -16.62 -11.06
C PHE A 277 5.01 -15.96 -11.87
N ASP A 278 6.23 -16.45 -11.69
CA ASP A 278 7.42 -15.89 -12.30
C ASP A 278 7.46 -16.15 -13.81
N GLU A 279 6.97 -17.33 -14.25
CA GLU A 279 6.77 -17.63 -15.67
C GLU A 279 5.67 -16.75 -16.29
N VAL A 280 4.57 -16.47 -15.58
CA VAL A 280 3.50 -15.58 -16.09
C VAL A 280 3.99 -14.15 -16.22
N ILE A 281 4.71 -13.64 -15.21
CA ILE A 281 5.27 -12.28 -15.23
C ILE A 281 6.32 -12.17 -16.34
N GLU A 282 7.24 -13.14 -16.46
CA GLU A 282 8.27 -13.14 -17.52
C GLU A 282 7.66 -13.24 -18.93
N GLN A 283 6.60 -14.04 -19.08
CA GLN A 283 5.87 -14.11 -20.36
C GLN A 283 5.18 -12.79 -20.71
N ASP A 284 4.59 -12.11 -19.73
CA ASP A 284 4.00 -10.78 -19.94
C ASP A 284 5.11 -9.76 -20.26
N GLU A 285 6.21 -9.71 -19.51
CA GLU A 285 7.34 -8.81 -19.74
C GLU A 285 7.97 -8.99 -21.13
N HIS A 286 8.01 -10.21 -21.67
CA HIS A 286 8.43 -10.47 -23.05
C HIS A 286 7.37 -10.10 -24.10
N ALA A 287 6.10 -10.04 -23.70
CA ALA A 287 4.99 -9.61 -24.55
C ALA A 287 4.76 -8.09 -24.49
N ASP A 288 5.53 -7.36 -23.68
CA ASP A 288 5.53 -5.90 -23.59
C ASP A 288 5.74 -5.28 -25.00
N GLU A 289 4.80 -4.43 -25.40
CA GLU A 289 4.79 -3.78 -26.72
C GLU A 289 6.02 -2.88 -26.91
N ASP A 290 6.55 -2.30 -25.83
CA ASP A 290 7.69 -1.37 -25.84
C ASP A 290 9.01 -2.07 -25.43
N HIS A 291 9.00 -3.40 -25.20
CA HIS A 291 10.13 -4.19 -24.71
C HIS A 291 11.45 -3.91 -25.45
N HIS A 292 11.41 -3.87 -26.79
CA HIS A 292 12.60 -3.62 -27.60
C HIS A 292 13.12 -2.19 -27.47
N GLU A 293 12.23 -1.19 -27.32
CA GLU A 293 12.63 0.19 -27.07
C GLU A 293 13.26 0.33 -25.68
N ASP A 294 12.71 -0.38 -24.70
CA ASP A 294 13.14 -0.38 -23.31
C ASP A 294 14.50 -1.06 -23.12
N MET A 295 14.73 -2.15 -23.84
CA MET A 295 16.04 -2.81 -23.89
C MET A 295 17.11 -1.93 -24.55
N ALA A 296 16.73 -1.00 -25.43
CA ALA A 296 17.64 -0.05 -26.06
C ALA A 296 17.88 1.22 -25.22
N LYS A 297 17.11 1.47 -24.16
CA LYS A 297 17.32 2.62 -23.27
C LYS A 297 18.64 2.46 -22.51
N PRO A 298 19.41 3.55 -22.30
CA PRO A 298 20.61 3.51 -21.48
C PRO A 298 20.24 3.24 -20.00
N LYS A 299 20.85 2.21 -19.43
CA LYS A 299 20.61 1.74 -18.05
C LYS A 299 21.61 2.35 -17.07
N LEU A 300 21.20 2.53 -15.81
CA LEU A 300 22.11 2.99 -14.75
C LEU A 300 23.19 1.95 -14.48
N THR A 301 24.39 2.37 -14.12
CA THR A 301 25.39 1.46 -13.52
C THR A 301 24.96 1.09 -12.10
N MET A 302 25.50 -0.01 -11.54
CA MET A 302 25.20 -0.42 -10.17
C MET A 302 25.49 0.69 -9.15
N THR A 303 26.60 1.40 -9.32
CA THR A 303 27.00 2.54 -8.47
C THR A 303 26.07 3.74 -8.62
N GLU A 304 25.58 4.00 -9.83
CA GLU A 304 24.62 5.09 -10.09
C GLU A 304 23.24 4.78 -9.52
N ALA A 305 22.76 3.53 -9.64
CA ALA A 305 21.49 3.10 -9.06
C ALA A 305 21.50 3.26 -7.52
N LEU A 306 22.55 2.78 -6.85
CA LEU A 306 22.72 2.96 -5.41
C LEU A 306 22.79 4.45 -5.00
N MET A 307 23.47 5.28 -5.79
CA MET A 307 23.55 6.72 -5.52
C MET A 307 22.18 7.39 -5.72
N ALA A 308 21.44 7.05 -6.76
CA ALA A 308 20.09 7.55 -6.99
C ALA A 308 19.14 7.16 -5.85
N ILE A 309 19.17 5.90 -5.40
CA ILE A 309 18.39 5.43 -4.24
C ILE A 309 18.71 6.27 -3.01
N ALA A 310 20.01 6.44 -2.69
CA ALA A 310 20.43 7.21 -1.52
C ALA A 310 19.97 8.68 -1.60
N ILE A 311 20.12 9.32 -2.75
CA ILE A 311 19.67 10.70 -2.98
C ILE A 311 18.14 10.80 -2.86
N ALA A 312 17.40 9.86 -3.45
CA ALA A 312 15.95 9.85 -3.42
C ALA A 312 15.43 9.67 -1.99
N ILE A 313 15.99 8.74 -1.21
CA ILE A 313 15.63 8.55 0.21
C ILE A 313 15.86 9.84 1.00
N VAL A 314 16.99 10.53 0.79
CA VAL A 314 17.26 11.80 1.48
C VAL A 314 16.18 12.84 1.16
N PHE A 315 15.82 13.02 -0.10
CA PHE A 315 14.76 13.97 -0.48
C PHE A 315 13.39 13.56 0.05
N VAL A 316 13.02 12.29 -0.07
CA VAL A 316 11.76 11.75 0.45
C VAL A 316 11.66 12.00 1.96
N VAL A 317 12.70 11.67 2.73
CA VAL A 317 12.69 11.86 4.19
C VAL A 317 12.60 13.34 4.56
N ILE A 318 13.36 14.23 3.90
CA ILE A 318 13.26 15.68 4.13
C ILE A 318 11.85 16.19 3.86
N LEU A 319 11.26 15.80 2.73
CA LEU A 319 9.92 16.24 2.35
C LEU A 319 8.84 15.64 3.25
N LEU A 320 8.98 14.39 3.71
CA LEU A 320 8.06 13.77 4.66
C LEU A 320 8.10 14.47 6.01
N VAL A 321 9.29 14.83 6.50
CA VAL A 321 9.41 15.60 7.75
C VAL A 321 8.72 16.96 7.64
N ILE A 322 8.87 17.66 6.51
CA ILE A 322 8.19 18.94 6.25
C ILE A 322 6.67 18.71 6.16
N LEU A 323 6.22 17.73 5.38
CA LEU A 323 4.81 17.44 5.15
C LEU A 323 4.09 17.06 6.45
N VAL A 324 4.67 16.13 7.23
CA VAL A 324 4.10 15.67 8.51
C VAL A 324 4.02 16.81 9.52
N ALA A 325 4.99 17.74 9.53
CA ALA A 325 4.96 18.90 10.41
C ALA A 325 3.81 19.88 10.10
N GLN A 326 3.18 19.79 8.92
CA GLN A 326 2.05 20.64 8.55
C GLN A 326 0.69 19.93 8.69
N ILE A 327 0.64 18.70 9.19
CA ILE A 327 -0.60 17.94 9.33
C ILE A 327 -1.59 18.64 10.27
N GLU A 328 -1.16 18.98 11.49
CA GLU A 328 -2.00 19.67 12.47
C GLU A 328 -2.57 20.99 11.93
N PRO A 329 -1.76 21.93 11.40
CA PRO A 329 -2.29 23.15 10.78
C PRO A 329 -3.27 22.91 9.61
N VAL A 330 -3.10 21.83 8.85
CA VAL A 330 -4.01 21.47 7.76
C VAL A 330 -5.33 20.98 8.32
N VAL A 331 -5.31 20.21 9.41
CA VAL A 331 -6.52 19.75 10.08
C VAL A 331 -7.28 20.92 10.70
N GLU A 332 -6.58 21.84 11.37
CA GLU A 332 -7.15 23.08 11.91
C GLU A 332 -7.79 23.97 10.85
N SER A 333 -7.30 23.90 9.60
CA SER A 333 -7.88 24.64 8.48
C SER A 333 -9.22 24.09 7.97
N GLY A 334 -9.64 22.91 8.47
CA GLY A 334 -10.91 22.26 8.17
C GLY A 334 -10.81 21.00 7.30
N VAL A 335 -9.62 20.42 7.11
CA VAL A 335 -9.46 19.13 6.43
C VAL A 335 -9.57 18.00 7.47
N PRO A 336 -10.52 17.06 7.35
CA PRO A 336 -10.66 16.00 8.35
C PRO A 336 -9.47 15.06 8.41
N ASP A 337 -9.13 14.56 9.62
CA ASP A 337 -8.06 13.57 9.83
C ASP A 337 -8.26 12.34 8.96
N GLN A 338 -9.51 11.93 8.85
CA GLN A 338 -9.91 10.76 8.09
C GLN A 338 -9.64 10.94 6.60
N PHE A 339 -9.94 12.11 6.05
CA PHE A 339 -9.68 12.42 4.64
C PHE A 339 -8.18 12.53 4.37
N LEU A 340 -7.45 13.19 5.27
CA LEU A 340 -6.01 13.34 5.18
C LEU A 340 -5.31 11.97 5.18
N GLY A 341 -5.61 11.13 6.17
CA GLY A 341 -5.03 9.81 6.32
C GLY A 341 -5.50 8.84 5.24
N LEU A 342 -6.80 8.70 5.01
CA LEU A 342 -7.34 7.66 4.11
C LEU A 342 -7.09 7.96 2.62
N ILE A 343 -7.01 9.24 2.22
CA ILE A 343 -6.94 9.65 0.81
C ILE A 343 -5.63 10.36 0.49
N LEU A 344 -5.31 11.47 1.18
CA LEU A 344 -4.21 12.34 0.75
C LEU A 344 -2.84 11.66 0.95
N LEU A 345 -2.56 11.11 2.14
CA LEU A 345 -1.27 10.51 2.43
C LEU A 345 -0.92 9.31 1.50
N PRO A 346 -1.81 8.32 1.32
CA PRO A 346 -1.60 7.22 0.37
C PRO A 346 -1.36 7.66 -1.07
N LEU A 347 -2.11 8.67 -1.53
CA LEU A 347 -2.08 9.09 -2.93
C LEU A 347 -0.70 9.64 -3.31
N VAL A 348 -0.08 10.42 -2.43
CA VAL A 348 1.25 10.99 -2.70
C VAL A 348 2.37 9.98 -2.51
N GLU A 349 2.24 9.14 -1.50
CA GLU A 349 3.22 8.10 -1.16
C GLU A 349 3.35 7.07 -2.28
N LYS A 350 2.21 6.60 -2.81
CA LYS A 350 2.15 5.56 -3.85
C LYS A 350 2.13 6.08 -5.28
N ALA A 351 2.18 7.40 -5.48
CA ALA A 351 2.09 8.01 -6.80
C ALA A 351 3.07 7.40 -7.82
N ALA A 352 4.33 7.18 -7.41
CA ALA A 352 5.35 6.61 -8.28
C ALA A 352 5.02 5.18 -8.75
N GLU A 353 4.61 4.31 -7.82
CA GLU A 353 4.20 2.94 -8.12
C GLU A 353 2.95 2.90 -9.00
N HIS A 354 2.00 3.81 -8.78
CA HIS A 354 0.79 3.90 -9.59
C HIS A 354 1.10 4.32 -11.02
N LEU A 355 2.01 5.28 -11.20
CA LEU A 355 2.41 5.71 -12.53
C LEU A 355 3.07 4.58 -13.32
N THR A 356 3.92 3.79 -12.68
CA THR A 356 4.54 2.60 -13.31
C THR A 356 3.48 1.54 -13.63
N SER A 357 2.62 1.19 -12.67
CA SER A 357 1.55 0.19 -12.89
C SER A 357 0.61 0.57 -14.04
N ILE A 358 0.26 1.86 -14.14
CA ILE A 358 -0.60 2.37 -15.21
C ILE A 358 0.10 2.29 -16.57
N ASP A 359 1.41 2.57 -16.61
CA ASP A 359 2.24 2.47 -17.81
C ASP A 359 2.35 1.00 -18.28
N GLU A 360 2.64 0.08 -17.38
CA GLU A 360 2.66 -1.37 -17.64
C GLU A 360 1.31 -1.89 -18.15
N ALA A 361 0.21 -1.44 -17.53
CA ALA A 361 -1.13 -1.77 -18.01
C ALA A 361 -1.40 -1.18 -19.39
N TRP A 362 -0.92 0.04 -19.64
CA TRP A 362 -0.99 0.67 -20.95
C TRP A 362 -0.16 -0.13 -21.96
N ASP A 363 1.02 -0.64 -21.64
CA ASP A 363 1.90 -1.39 -22.56
C ASP A 363 1.49 -2.84 -22.79
N GLY A 364 0.38 -3.25 -22.18
CA GLY A 364 -0.28 -4.52 -22.44
C GLY A 364 0.18 -5.66 -21.54
N VAL A 365 1.01 -5.37 -20.53
CA VAL A 365 1.50 -6.31 -19.52
C VAL A 365 0.68 -6.23 -18.24
N ILE A 366 -0.61 -6.52 -18.37
CA ILE A 366 -1.58 -6.34 -17.30
C ILE A 366 -1.28 -7.20 -16.06
N ASN A 367 -0.67 -8.38 -16.20
CA ASN A 367 -0.37 -9.23 -15.05
C ASN A 367 0.73 -8.59 -14.17
N VAL A 368 1.69 -7.89 -14.78
CA VAL A 368 2.75 -7.13 -14.08
C VAL A 368 2.12 -5.96 -13.32
N ALA A 369 1.25 -5.19 -13.99
CA ALA A 369 0.53 -4.10 -13.36
C ALA A 369 -0.35 -4.56 -12.18
N LEU A 370 -1.03 -5.71 -12.32
CA LEU A 370 -1.80 -6.34 -11.23
C LEU A 370 -0.90 -6.71 -10.04
N TYR A 371 0.28 -7.26 -10.32
CA TYR A 371 1.26 -7.59 -9.29
C TYR A 371 1.71 -6.34 -8.52
N HIS A 372 2.02 -5.25 -9.22
CA HIS A 372 2.39 -3.97 -8.63
C HIS A 372 1.24 -3.26 -7.89
N CYS A 373 -0.01 -3.65 -8.08
CA CYS A 373 -1.14 -3.18 -7.25
C CYS A 373 -1.36 -4.07 -6.00
N ILE A 374 -1.34 -5.39 -6.17
CA ILE A 374 -1.73 -6.36 -5.14
C ILE A 374 -0.58 -6.63 -4.15
N GLY A 375 0.65 -6.79 -4.65
CA GLY A 375 1.83 -7.10 -3.84
C GLY A 375 2.06 -6.07 -2.72
N PRO A 376 2.12 -4.77 -3.05
CA PRO A 376 2.25 -3.72 -2.03
C PRO A 376 1.09 -3.71 -1.03
N SER A 377 -0.15 -4.01 -1.46
CA SER A 377 -1.30 -4.11 -0.54
C SER A 377 -1.16 -5.24 0.48
N ILE A 378 -0.66 -6.41 0.06
CA ILE A 378 -0.36 -7.53 0.95
C ILE A 378 0.76 -7.14 1.93
N GLN A 379 1.79 -6.44 1.46
CA GLN A 379 2.88 -5.96 2.30
C GLN A 379 2.40 -4.90 3.31
N THR A 380 1.58 -3.94 2.91
CA THR A 380 1.00 -2.95 3.82
C THR A 380 0.27 -3.65 4.95
N ALA A 381 -0.54 -4.67 4.62
CA ALA A 381 -1.37 -5.36 5.60
C ALA A 381 -0.60 -6.33 6.51
N LEU A 382 0.32 -7.13 5.96
CA LEU A 382 1.03 -8.17 6.70
C LEU A 382 2.35 -7.68 7.32
N PHE A 383 2.91 -6.56 6.85
CA PHE A 383 4.20 -6.06 7.30
C PHE A 383 4.18 -4.60 7.77
N ASN A 384 3.81 -3.63 6.92
CA ASN A 384 4.00 -2.20 7.27
C ASN A 384 3.11 -1.77 8.45
N ALA A 385 1.84 -2.20 8.47
CA ALA A 385 0.92 -1.93 9.57
C ALA A 385 1.35 -2.60 10.90
N PRO A 386 1.69 -3.89 10.93
CA PRO A 386 2.33 -4.50 12.09
C PRO A 386 3.63 -3.84 12.53
N LEU A 387 4.47 -3.43 11.58
CA LEU A 387 5.77 -2.81 11.85
C LEU A 387 5.59 -1.50 12.62
N VAL A 388 4.64 -0.66 12.23
CA VAL A 388 4.40 0.61 12.91
C VAL A 388 3.89 0.42 14.35
N VAL A 389 3.11 -0.63 14.62
CA VAL A 389 2.70 -1.02 15.98
C VAL A 389 3.90 -1.42 16.83
N LEU A 390 4.82 -2.23 16.27
CA LEU A 390 6.04 -2.64 16.98
C LEU A 390 7.01 -1.47 17.21
N VAL A 391 7.12 -0.56 16.25
CA VAL A 391 7.91 0.68 16.41
C VAL A 391 7.29 1.56 17.50
N GLY A 392 5.96 1.73 17.50
CA GLY A 392 5.24 2.41 18.57
C GLY A 392 5.51 1.78 19.93
N TRP A 393 5.43 0.45 20.03
CA TRP A 393 5.72 -0.28 21.27
C TRP A 393 7.17 -0.07 21.75
N ALA A 394 8.15 -0.11 20.84
CA ALA A 394 9.56 0.14 21.16
C ALA A 394 9.82 1.58 21.63
N LEU A 395 9.04 2.55 21.13
CA LEU A 395 9.12 3.96 21.50
C LEU A 395 8.23 4.32 22.70
N GLY A 396 7.48 3.36 23.27
CA GLY A 396 6.55 3.61 24.38
C GLY A 396 5.30 4.38 23.98
N LYS A 397 4.91 4.37 22.70
CA LYS A 397 3.73 5.06 22.16
C LYS A 397 2.58 4.07 21.95
N PRO A 398 1.33 4.43 22.29
CA PRO A 398 0.18 3.50 22.27
C PRO A 398 -0.40 3.30 20.86
N MET A 399 0.42 2.90 19.88
CA MET A 399 -0.05 2.56 18.54
C MET A 399 -0.71 1.18 18.54
N ASP A 400 -1.96 1.11 18.07
CA ASP A 400 -2.74 -0.12 17.97
C ASP A 400 -3.38 -0.29 16.57
N LEU A 401 -4.03 -1.44 16.36
CA LEU A 401 -4.76 -1.78 15.11
C LEU A 401 -6.28 -1.62 15.31
N ASN A 402 -6.70 -0.67 16.15
CA ASN A 402 -8.12 -0.40 16.40
C ASN A 402 -8.67 0.62 15.39
N PHE A 403 -8.88 0.15 14.16
CA PHE A 403 -9.43 0.98 13.09
C PHE A 403 -10.89 1.36 13.32
N GLU A 404 -11.31 2.49 12.75
CA GLU A 404 -12.71 2.90 12.73
C GLU A 404 -13.56 1.91 11.92
N ILE A 405 -14.77 1.62 12.40
CA ILE A 405 -15.70 0.66 11.78
C ILE A 405 -16.01 1.06 10.33
N PHE A 406 -16.15 2.36 10.07
CA PHE A 406 -16.33 2.89 8.71
C PHE A 406 -15.22 2.42 7.76
N MET A 407 -13.96 2.55 8.16
CA MET A 407 -12.83 2.16 7.32
C MET A 407 -12.76 0.65 7.10
N ILE A 408 -13.05 -0.13 8.15
CA ILE A 408 -13.07 -1.59 8.11
C ILE A 408 -14.08 -2.09 7.08
N VAL A 409 -15.30 -1.56 7.12
CA VAL A 409 -16.36 -1.93 6.19
C VAL A 409 -15.95 -1.59 4.76
N LEU A 410 -15.38 -0.40 4.54
CA LEU A 410 -14.87 0.00 3.22
C LEU A 410 -13.76 -0.92 2.72
N LEU A 411 -12.81 -1.29 3.57
CA LEU A 411 -11.71 -2.19 3.23
C LEU A 411 -12.25 -3.56 2.79
N VAL A 412 -13.10 -4.18 3.60
CA VAL A 412 -13.65 -5.52 3.30
C VAL A 412 -14.46 -5.49 2.02
N LEU A 413 -15.37 -4.52 1.87
CA LEU A 413 -16.18 -4.40 0.65
C LEU A 413 -15.32 -4.17 -0.58
N SER A 414 -14.26 -3.37 -0.47
CA SER A 414 -13.32 -3.11 -1.58
C SER A 414 -12.57 -4.37 -1.99
N ILE A 415 -12.05 -5.14 -1.03
CA ILE A 415 -11.38 -6.42 -1.29
C ILE A 415 -12.36 -7.41 -1.95
N LEU A 416 -13.62 -7.46 -1.52
CA LEU A 416 -14.63 -8.34 -2.11
C LEU A 416 -15.01 -7.92 -3.54
N VAL A 417 -15.20 -6.62 -3.79
CA VAL A 417 -15.51 -6.09 -5.13
C VAL A 417 -14.35 -6.37 -6.08
N VAL A 418 -13.12 -6.04 -5.69
CA VAL A 418 -11.93 -6.28 -6.49
C VAL A 418 -11.69 -7.78 -6.69
N GLY A 419 -11.80 -8.58 -5.64
CA GLY A 419 -11.66 -10.03 -5.73
C GLY A 419 -12.70 -10.68 -6.66
N ASN A 420 -13.90 -10.12 -6.76
CA ASN A 420 -14.90 -10.58 -7.73
C ASN A 420 -14.52 -10.19 -9.17
N PHE A 421 -14.07 -8.96 -9.43
CA PHE A 421 -13.60 -8.58 -10.77
C PHE A 421 -12.37 -9.37 -11.20
N LEU A 422 -11.46 -9.66 -10.28
CA LEU A 422 -10.30 -10.49 -10.56
C LEU A 422 -10.70 -11.95 -10.84
N ARG A 423 -11.80 -12.46 -10.25
CA ARG A 423 -12.21 -13.87 -10.44
C ARG A 423 -12.54 -14.20 -11.89
N ASP A 424 -13.09 -13.23 -12.61
CA ASP A 424 -13.54 -13.42 -13.99
C ASP A 424 -12.39 -13.48 -15.00
N GLN A 425 -11.14 -13.23 -14.57
CA GLN A 425 -9.90 -13.31 -15.36
C GLN A 425 -9.88 -12.43 -16.62
N GLU A 426 -10.86 -11.54 -16.74
CA GLU A 426 -11.03 -10.59 -17.81
C GLU A 426 -11.33 -9.23 -17.19
N SER A 427 -10.73 -8.18 -17.73
CA SER A 427 -11.02 -6.81 -17.34
C SER A 427 -11.37 -5.94 -18.53
N ASN A 428 -12.16 -4.90 -18.29
CA ASN A 428 -12.50 -3.88 -19.26
C ASN A 428 -12.44 -2.48 -18.65
N TRP A 429 -12.44 -1.45 -19.51
CA TRP A 429 -12.36 -0.05 -19.07
C TRP A 429 -13.56 0.38 -18.21
N LEU A 430 -14.72 -0.27 -18.35
CA LEU A 430 -15.91 0.05 -17.55
C LEU A 430 -15.74 -0.42 -16.11
N GLU A 431 -15.28 -1.66 -15.89
CA GLU A 431 -14.94 -2.17 -14.56
C GLU A 431 -13.89 -1.29 -13.89
N GLY A 432 -12.85 -0.91 -14.62
CA GLY A 432 -11.84 0.04 -14.15
C GLY A 432 -12.45 1.39 -13.74
N SER A 433 -13.33 1.94 -14.59
CA SER A 433 -14.01 3.21 -14.31
C SER A 433 -14.90 3.11 -13.06
N LEU A 434 -15.59 1.98 -12.86
CA LEU A 434 -16.42 1.75 -11.69
C LEU A 434 -15.59 1.68 -10.40
N LEU A 435 -14.41 1.05 -10.43
CA LEU A 435 -13.48 1.05 -9.30
C LEU A 435 -13.02 2.47 -8.93
N VAL A 436 -12.65 3.29 -9.92
CA VAL A 436 -12.29 4.70 -9.71
C VAL A 436 -13.47 5.50 -9.15
N VAL A 437 -14.69 5.28 -9.66
CA VAL A 437 -15.91 5.92 -9.12
C VAL A 437 -16.13 5.55 -7.66
N VAL A 438 -15.96 4.28 -7.29
CA VAL A 438 -16.07 3.84 -5.89
C VAL A 438 -15.02 4.54 -5.01
N TYR A 439 -13.77 4.63 -5.48
CA TYR A 439 -12.71 5.36 -4.75
C TYR A 439 -13.07 6.84 -4.54
N VAL A 440 -13.60 7.52 -5.56
CA VAL A 440 -14.04 8.92 -5.45
C VAL A 440 -15.21 9.06 -4.47
N ILE A 441 -16.16 8.13 -4.47
CA ILE A 441 -17.26 8.12 -3.49
C ILE A 441 -16.71 7.95 -2.07
N ILE A 442 -15.74 7.07 -1.87
CA ILE A 442 -15.06 6.89 -0.57
C ILE A 442 -14.34 8.18 -0.17
N ALA A 443 -13.65 8.85 -1.09
CA ALA A 443 -12.97 10.11 -0.82
C ALA A 443 -13.97 11.20 -0.37
N ILE A 444 -15.10 11.35 -1.08
CA ILE A 444 -16.17 12.27 -0.69
C ILE A 444 -16.73 11.90 0.69
N ALA A 445 -17.02 10.62 0.94
CA ALA A 445 -17.55 10.17 2.24
C ALA A 445 -16.56 10.45 3.39
N SER A 446 -15.27 10.22 3.17
CA SER A 446 -14.22 10.50 4.17
C SER A 446 -14.04 11.99 4.46
N TYR A 447 -14.34 12.88 3.51
CA TYR A 447 -14.34 14.33 3.72
C TYR A 447 -15.50 14.82 4.60
N TYR A 448 -16.62 14.09 4.59
CA TYR A 448 -17.75 14.38 5.49
C TYR A 448 -17.73 13.55 6.77
N TYR A 449 -16.74 12.67 6.94
CA TYR A 449 -16.59 11.89 8.15
C TYR A 449 -16.03 12.80 9.26
N PRO A 450 -16.69 12.88 10.42
CA PRO A 450 -16.26 13.76 11.51
C PRO A 450 -14.88 13.35 12.04
N ASN A 451 -14.13 14.32 12.57
CA ASN A 451 -12.86 14.03 13.23
C ASN A 451 -13.09 13.12 14.45
N PRO A 452 -12.12 12.25 14.79
CA PRO A 452 -12.22 11.33 15.93
C PRO A 452 -12.59 12.03 17.24
N ASP A 453 -12.05 13.23 17.47
CA ASP A 453 -12.27 14.04 18.68
C ASP A 453 -13.72 14.53 18.82
N VAL A 454 -14.44 14.60 17.70
CA VAL A 454 -15.84 15.04 17.63
C VAL A 454 -16.80 13.86 17.65
N ALA A 455 -16.51 12.84 16.83
CA ALA A 455 -17.31 11.63 16.74
C ALA A 455 -16.49 10.51 16.10
N THR A 456 -15.96 9.64 16.94
CA THR A 456 -15.39 8.35 16.53
C THR A 456 -16.46 7.26 16.57
N SER A 457 -16.48 6.32 15.62
CA SER A 457 -17.32 5.12 15.73
C SER A 457 -16.90 4.23 16.91
N ASN A 458 -15.68 4.44 17.40
CA ASN A 458 -15.10 3.84 18.60
C ASN A 458 -15.39 4.64 19.88
N GLY A 459 -15.90 5.87 19.80
CA GLY A 459 -16.43 6.64 20.92
C GLY A 459 -17.92 6.41 21.09
N LEU A 460 -18.39 6.44 22.33
CA LEU A 460 -19.82 6.35 22.60
C LEU A 460 -20.51 7.64 22.15
N GLU A 461 -21.71 7.47 21.59
CA GLU A 461 -22.83 8.37 21.91
C GLU A 461 -22.87 8.51 23.43
N GLY A 462 -22.22 9.56 23.93
CA GLY A 462 -22.46 10.03 25.26
C GLY A 462 -23.94 10.31 25.34
N VAL A 463 -24.67 9.44 26.04
CA VAL A 463 -25.72 9.87 26.95
C VAL A 463 -25.25 11.21 27.47
N VAL A 464 -25.99 12.25 27.10
CA VAL A 464 -25.82 13.58 27.64
C VAL A 464 -25.92 13.42 29.16
N SER A 465 -24.78 13.19 29.82
CA SER A 465 -24.55 13.67 31.16
C SER A 465 -24.50 15.18 31.00
N GLN A 466 -25.68 15.78 30.82
CA GLN A 466 -25.91 17.11 31.32
C GLN A 466 -25.39 17.03 32.75
N ASN A 467 -24.26 17.69 33.01
CA ASN A 467 -23.92 18.12 34.35
C ASN A 467 -25.10 18.98 34.79
N ILE A 468 -26.15 18.35 35.31
CA ILE A 468 -27.21 19.06 36.00
C ILE A 468 -26.52 19.56 37.25
N THR A 469 -26.05 20.79 37.18
CA THR A 469 -25.59 21.51 38.36
C THR A 469 -26.84 21.76 39.19
N ILE A 470 -27.15 20.83 40.09
CA ILE A 470 -28.23 21.02 41.05
C ILE A 470 -27.75 22.11 42.02
N PRO A 471 -28.40 23.28 42.09
CA PRO A 471 -28.06 24.27 43.10
C PRO A 471 -28.16 23.63 44.47
N LEU A 472 -27.21 23.91 45.36
CA LEU A 472 -27.13 23.30 46.70
C LEU A 472 -28.47 23.36 47.46
N GLU A 473 -29.29 24.39 47.20
CA GLU A 473 -30.61 24.54 47.84
C GLU A 473 -31.68 23.58 47.30
N LEU A 474 -31.62 23.21 46.02
CA LEU A 474 -32.52 22.20 45.45
C LEU A 474 -32.14 20.80 45.97
N TYR A 475 -30.84 20.52 46.15
CA TYR A 475 -30.36 19.29 46.76
C TYR A 475 -30.81 19.17 48.23
N LYS A 476 -30.68 20.26 49.01
CA LYS A 476 -31.18 20.29 50.39
C LYS A 476 -32.70 20.13 50.49
N GLN A 477 -33.46 20.71 49.54
CA GLN A 477 -34.92 20.53 49.49
C GLN A 477 -35.32 19.09 49.17
N LEU A 478 -34.59 18.40 48.29
CA LEU A 478 -34.84 17.00 47.95
C LEU A 478 -34.56 16.04 49.13
N ILE A 479 -33.54 16.32 49.93
CA ILE A 479 -33.23 15.52 51.14
C ILE A 479 -34.18 15.82 52.30
N ALA A 480 -34.77 17.03 52.33
CA ALA A 480 -35.72 17.44 53.36
C ALA A 480 -37.14 16.88 53.14
N LEU A 481 -37.41 16.19 52.02
CA LEU A 481 -38.69 15.52 51.80
C LEU A 481 -38.80 14.30 52.74
N PRO A 482 -39.85 14.22 53.57
CA PRO A 482 -40.05 13.06 54.43
C PRO A 482 -40.31 11.84 53.54
N VAL A 483 -39.46 10.82 53.68
CA VAL A 483 -39.67 9.50 53.09
C VAL A 483 -41.02 8.99 53.60
N ALA A 484 -42.01 8.95 52.72
CA ALA A 484 -43.28 8.32 53.02
C ALA A 484 -43.04 6.80 53.13
N HIS A 485 -42.89 6.31 54.35
CA HIS A 485 -43.09 4.90 54.66
C HIS A 485 -44.56 4.58 54.41
N GLY A 486 -44.88 4.15 53.19
CA GLY A 486 -46.14 3.48 52.88
C GLY A 486 -45.94 1.98 52.92
N GLU A 487 -46.43 1.34 53.99
CA GLU A 487 -46.75 -0.08 53.96
C GLU A 487 -47.84 -0.34 52.91
N LEU A 488 -47.55 -1.20 51.94
CA LEU A 488 -48.40 -2.29 51.42
C LEU A 488 -47.72 -3.02 50.25
#